data_AF-A0A5S6QD93-F1
#
_entry.id   AF-A0A5S6QD93-F1
#
_cell.length_a   1.000
_cell.length_b   1.000
_cell.length_c   1.000
_cell.angle_alpha   90.00
_cell.angle_beta   90.00
_cell.angle_gamma   90.00
#
_symmetry.space_group_name_H-M   'P 1'
#
loop_
_entity.id
_entity.type
_entity.pdbx_description
1 polymer ?
#
loop_
_entity_poly.entity_id
_entity_poly.type
_entity_poly.pdbx_seq_one_letter_code
_entity_poly.pdbx_strand_id
1 'polypeptide(L)'
;MLRICDDISNGKEPIPVSAFGPASAYVPAFPQFTYTTDVLINRDSDVPQQRRKGCRCVSNCLFNNRCCCQSISFGDMFAKLSNVVVKDWRKSANAALTSSVFLSECHEGCSCATTCPNKATQCPLKFKFYVGPCGDKGMFLQSHELTESNMNDYLFMVSVKDDPSTFSYIDAFEYGNLSRFVNHSCVPNCFQDEEITIDYSDSYWTYKTDMKCLCNKTECRYKSRAIEPRQLRIEISRKQ
;
A
#
# COMPACT_ATOMS: atom_id res chain seq x y z
N MET A 1 15.31 -0.42 -22.30
CA MET A 1 15.19 -1.60 -21.42
C MET A 1 14.60 -2.74 -22.22
N LEU A 2 14.96 -3.99 -21.91
CA LEU A 2 14.37 -5.17 -22.51
C LEU A 2 13.38 -5.80 -21.53
N ARG A 3 12.30 -6.37 -22.05
CA ARG A 3 11.37 -7.16 -21.23
C ARG A 3 12.03 -8.50 -20.91
N ILE A 4 12.14 -8.80 -19.61
CA ILE A 4 12.79 -10.00 -19.09
C ILE A 4 11.79 -11.03 -18.54
N CYS A 5 10.57 -10.60 -18.24
CA CYS A 5 9.46 -11.47 -17.85
C CYS A 5 8.16 -10.84 -18.35
N ASP A 6 7.32 -11.63 -19.03
CA ASP A 6 6.03 -11.16 -19.52
C ASP A 6 5.02 -10.92 -18.38
N ASP A 7 5.04 -11.80 -17.37
CA ASP A 7 4.15 -11.70 -16.21
C ASP A 7 4.77 -12.30 -14.94
N ILE A 8 5.16 -11.43 -14.01
CA ILE A 8 5.70 -11.85 -12.71
C ILE A 8 4.62 -12.41 -11.77
N SER A 9 3.34 -12.16 -12.06
CA SER A 9 2.23 -12.72 -11.28
C SER A 9 1.93 -14.16 -11.65
N ASN A 10 2.43 -14.63 -12.80
CA ASN A 10 2.16 -15.94 -13.36
C ASN A 10 0.65 -16.25 -13.47
N GLY A 11 -0.12 -15.29 -14.01
CA GLY A 11 -1.56 -15.38 -14.24
C GLY A 11 -2.44 -15.18 -12.99
N LYS A 12 -1.86 -14.79 -11.85
CA LYS A 12 -2.61 -14.53 -10.62
C LYS A 12 -3.35 -13.20 -10.65
N GLU A 13 -2.79 -12.19 -11.33
CA GLU A 13 -3.48 -10.95 -11.62
C GLU A 13 -4.28 -11.09 -12.93
N PRO A 14 -5.43 -10.42 -13.07
CA PRO A 14 -6.17 -10.42 -14.34
C PRO A 14 -5.42 -9.72 -15.48
N ILE A 15 -4.49 -8.83 -15.13
CA ILE A 15 -3.66 -8.06 -16.06
C ILE A 15 -2.20 -8.43 -15.79
N PRO A 16 -1.45 -8.89 -16.80
CA PRO A 16 -0.04 -9.23 -16.66
C PRO A 16 0.80 -8.09 -16.11
N VAL A 17 1.72 -8.41 -15.18
CA VAL A 17 2.69 -7.45 -14.64
C VAL A 17 4.06 -7.76 -15.23
N SER A 18 4.49 -7.01 -16.24
CA SER A 18 5.74 -7.31 -16.94
C SER A 18 6.96 -6.73 -16.20
N ALA A 19 8.07 -7.46 -16.26
CA ALA A 19 9.35 -6.98 -15.74
C ALA A 19 10.32 -6.64 -16.88
N PHE A 20 11.07 -5.56 -16.66
CA PHE A 20 12.08 -5.02 -17.57
C PHE A 20 13.45 -4.98 -16.90
N GLY A 21 14.49 -5.12 -17.72
CA GLY A 21 15.88 -5.09 -17.30
C GLY A 21 16.78 -4.32 -18.28
N PRO A 22 18.05 -4.11 -17.92
CA PRO A 22 19.05 -3.58 -18.84
C PRO A 22 19.24 -4.53 -20.03
N ALA A 23 19.70 -3.99 -21.16
CA ALA A 23 19.93 -4.77 -22.37
C ALA A 23 21.19 -5.65 -22.33
N SER A 24 22.00 -5.56 -21.26
CA SER A 24 23.22 -6.35 -21.11
C SER A 24 22.90 -7.76 -20.64
N ALA A 25 23.81 -8.71 -20.91
CA ALA A 25 23.72 -10.10 -20.45
C ALA A 25 23.71 -10.25 -18.91
N TYR A 26 23.97 -9.17 -18.17
CA TYR A 26 23.83 -9.13 -16.73
C TYR A 26 22.42 -8.63 -16.39
N VAL A 27 21.46 -9.54 -16.37
CA VAL A 27 20.15 -9.27 -15.78
C VAL A 27 20.39 -9.08 -14.28
N PRO A 28 20.15 -7.89 -13.68
CA PRO A 28 20.18 -7.74 -12.24
C PRO A 28 19.30 -8.82 -11.65
N ALA A 29 19.77 -9.53 -10.62
CA ALA A 29 19.03 -10.63 -10.05
C ALA A 29 17.61 -10.16 -9.70
N PHE A 30 16.63 -10.58 -10.51
CA PHE A 30 15.24 -10.36 -10.18
C PHE A 30 15.02 -11.06 -8.84
N PRO A 31 14.41 -10.39 -7.84
CA PRO A 31 14.32 -10.94 -6.51
C PRO A 31 13.62 -12.30 -6.56
N GLN A 32 14.16 -13.28 -5.84
CA GLN A 32 13.50 -14.57 -5.65
C GLN A 32 12.41 -14.38 -4.61
N PHE A 33 11.14 -14.49 -5.01
CA PHE A 33 9.98 -14.43 -4.13
C PHE A 33 8.80 -15.14 -4.80
N THR A 34 7.76 -15.44 -4.02
CA THR A 34 6.51 -16.00 -4.51
C THR A 34 5.46 -14.91 -4.65
N TYR A 35 4.98 -14.68 -5.87
CA TYR A 35 3.87 -13.75 -6.09
C TYR A 35 2.59 -14.28 -5.44
N THR A 36 1.89 -13.48 -4.65
CA THR A 36 0.57 -13.84 -4.07
C THR A 36 -0.38 -12.66 -4.11
N THR A 37 -1.63 -12.91 -4.49
CA THR A 37 -2.74 -11.93 -4.38
C THR A 37 -3.44 -12.01 -3.03
N ASP A 38 -3.23 -13.10 -2.30
CA ASP A 38 -3.82 -13.35 -0.99
C ASP A 38 -2.94 -12.82 0.14
N VAL A 39 -3.60 -12.32 1.19
CA VAL A 39 -2.93 -12.04 2.47
C VAL A 39 -2.68 -13.37 3.19
N LEU A 40 -1.40 -13.72 3.30
CA LEU A 40 -0.98 -14.93 4.01
C LEU A 40 -0.84 -14.61 5.51
N ILE A 41 -1.69 -15.22 6.32
CA ILE A 41 -1.69 -15.04 7.77
C ILE A 41 -0.89 -16.18 8.39
N ASN A 42 0.12 -15.84 9.20
CA ASN A 42 0.84 -16.84 9.97
C ASN A 42 -0.12 -17.46 11.01
N ARG A 43 -0.06 -18.79 11.17
CA ARG A 43 -0.95 -19.53 12.07
C ARG A 43 -0.86 -19.06 13.52
N ASP A 44 0.33 -18.58 13.92
CA ASP A 44 0.59 -18.08 15.27
C ASP A 44 0.18 -16.61 15.46
N SER A 45 -0.33 -15.95 14.42
CA SER A 45 -0.82 -14.58 14.52
C SER A 45 -2.17 -14.51 15.24
N ASP A 46 -2.26 -13.65 16.26
CA ASP A 46 -3.51 -13.36 16.96
C ASP A 46 -4.39 -12.41 16.13
N VAL A 47 -5.08 -12.97 15.13
CA VAL A 47 -5.99 -12.21 14.28
C VAL A 47 -7.41 -12.30 14.85
N PRO A 48 -8.10 -11.15 15.07
CA PRO A 48 -9.47 -11.15 15.57
C PRO A 48 -10.39 -12.01 14.69
N GLN A 49 -10.96 -13.08 15.26
CA GLN A 49 -11.87 -13.97 14.53
C GLN A 49 -13.27 -13.38 14.35
N GLN A 50 -13.61 -12.35 15.14
CA GLN A 50 -14.95 -11.76 15.09
C GLN A 50 -15.12 -10.92 13.83
N ARG A 51 -15.87 -11.45 12.86
CA ARG A 51 -16.28 -10.69 11.68
C ARG A 51 -17.37 -9.68 12.05
N ARG A 52 -17.28 -8.47 11.50
CA ARG A 52 -18.32 -7.44 11.63
C ARG A 52 -19.62 -7.89 10.95
N LYS A 53 -20.76 -7.36 11.42
CA LYS A 53 -22.06 -7.60 10.79
C LYS A 53 -22.11 -6.89 9.43
N GLY A 54 -22.46 -7.63 8.39
CA GLY A 54 -22.62 -7.08 7.04
C GLY A 54 -23.90 -6.25 6.87
N CYS A 55 -23.90 -5.38 5.87
CA CYS A 55 -25.06 -4.56 5.53
C CYS A 55 -26.15 -5.39 4.82
N ARG A 56 -27.38 -4.88 4.83
CA ARG A 56 -28.52 -5.44 4.07
C ARG A 56 -28.95 -4.54 2.90
N CYS A 57 -28.02 -3.73 2.41
CA CYS A 57 -28.31 -2.76 1.35
C CYS A 57 -28.52 -3.48 0.02
N VAL A 58 -29.48 -2.98 -0.78
CA VAL A 58 -29.77 -3.51 -2.13
C VAL A 58 -28.99 -2.80 -3.23
N SER A 59 -28.51 -1.57 -3.00
CA SER A 59 -27.62 -0.88 -3.94
C SER A 59 -26.87 0.30 -3.28
N ASN A 60 -25.80 0.73 -3.97
CA ASN A 60 -25.04 1.96 -3.75
C ASN A 60 -24.53 2.22 -2.30
N CYS A 61 -23.81 1.27 -1.70
CA CYS A 61 -23.30 1.42 -0.33
C CYS A 61 -22.31 2.58 -0.14
N LEU A 62 -21.65 3.06 -1.19
CA LEU A 62 -20.67 4.14 -1.09
C LEU A 62 -21.32 5.49 -0.74
N PHE A 63 -22.53 5.74 -1.23
CA PHE A 63 -23.27 7.00 -1.00
C PHE A 63 -24.54 6.81 -0.16
N ASN A 64 -24.80 5.60 0.33
CA ASN A 64 -25.96 5.29 1.16
C ASN A 64 -25.64 5.45 2.64
N ASN A 65 -26.09 6.57 3.23
CA ASN A 65 -25.93 6.89 4.65
C ASN A 65 -26.59 5.90 5.63
N ARG A 66 -27.42 4.96 5.13
CA ARG A 66 -27.98 3.86 5.93
C ARG A 66 -27.12 2.60 5.89
N CYS A 67 -26.04 2.58 5.12
CA CYS A 67 -25.13 1.44 5.06
C CYS A 67 -24.23 1.41 6.29
N CYS A 68 -24.36 0.36 7.12
CA CYS A 68 -23.54 0.21 8.33
C CYS A 68 -22.03 0.11 8.06
N CYS A 69 -21.60 -0.32 6.87
CA CYS A 69 -20.19 -0.32 6.47
C CYS A 69 -19.71 1.12 6.25
N GLN A 70 -20.46 1.90 5.45
CA GLN A 70 -20.14 3.28 5.12
C GLN A 70 -20.13 4.19 6.35
N SER A 71 -21.06 3.98 7.29
CA SER A 71 -21.15 4.76 8.52
C SER A 71 -19.87 4.70 9.37
N ILE A 72 -19.10 3.62 9.29
CA ILE A 72 -17.82 3.51 10.01
C ILE A 72 -16.80 4.48 9.44
N SER A 73 -16.67 4.54 8.10
CA SER A 73 -15.76 5.47 7.41
C SER A 73 -16.11 6.92 7.70
N PHE A 74 -17.40 7.26 7.60
CA PHE A 74 -17.88 8.62 7.88
C PHE A 74 -17.72 8.97 9.36
N GLY A 75 -17.97 8.03 10.28
CA GLY A 75 -17.77 8.25 11.70
C GLY A 75 -16.33 8.63 12.06
N ASP A 76 -15.33 7.92 11.51
CA ASP A 76 -13.91 8.22 11.72
C ASP A 76 -13.54 9.58 11.09
N MET A 77 -14.02 9.86 9.87
CA MET A 77 -13.82 11.15 9.20
C MET A 77 -14.40 12.32 10.01
N PHE A 78 -15.63 12.21 10.51
CA PHE A 78 -16.28 13.26 11.30
C PHE A 78 -15.58 13.47 12.65
N ALA A 79 -15.19 12.41 13.35
CA ALA A 79 -14.47 12.51 14.61
C ALA A 79 -13.12 13.23 14.46
N LYS A 80 -12.44 13.03 13.32
CA LYS A 80 -11.20 13.75 12.99
C LYS A 80 -11.46 15.22 12.65
N LEU A 81 -12.50 15.50 11.88
CA LEU A 81 -12.90 16.87 11.52
C LEU A 81 -13.36 17.71 12.72
N SER A 82 -14.06 17.12 13.70
CA SER A 82 -14.53 17.83 14.89
C SER A 82 -13.40 18.34 15.78
N ASN A 83 -12.19 17.80 15.63
CA ASN A 83 -11.01 18.22 16.39
C ASN A 83 -10.24 19.37 15.71
N VAL A 84 -10.66 19.82 14.52
CA VAL A 84 -10.03 20.94 13.80
C VAL A 84 -10.79 22.23 14.11
N VAL A 85 -10.11 23.22 14.72
CA VAL A 85 -10.69 24.54 15.00
C VAL A 85 -11.01 25.25 13.68
N VAL A 86 -12.32 25.42 13.42
CA VAL A 86 -12.87 25.93 12.16
C VAL A 86 -12.62 27.44 12.03
N LYS A 87 -11.67 27.83 11.18
CA LYS A 87 -11.60 29.20 10.64
C LYS A 87 -11.77 29.24 9.11
N ASP A 88 -11.44 28.16 8.41
CA ASP A 88 -11.51 28.11 6.94
C ASP A 88 -11.75 26.67 6.46
N TRP A 89 -13.01 26.35 6.11
CA TRP A 89 -13.47 24.98 5.87
C TRP A 89 -12.74 24.27 4.71
N ARG A 90 -12.26 25.01 3.70
CA ARG A 90 -11.54 24.44 2.54
C ARG A 90 -10.14 23.96 2.90
N LYS A 91 -9.43 24.69 3.77
CA LYS A 91 -8.10 24.27 4.26
C LYS A 91 -8.22 23.10 5.24
N SER A 92 -9.26 23.08 6.07
CA SER A 92 -9.51 22.01 7.05
C SER A 92 -9.98 20.70 6.43
N ALA A 93 -10.76 20.73 5.34
CA ALA A 93 -11.16 19.53 4.60
C ALA A 93 -9.93 18.83 3.99
N ASN A 94 -9.01 19.59 3.39
CA ASN A 94 -7.75 19.04 2.88
C ASN A 94 -6.86 18.49 4.02
N ALA A 95 -6.79 19.17 5.17
CA ALA A 95 -6.01 18.70 6.33
C ALA A 95 -6.57 17.40 6.95
N ALA A 96 -7.90 17.22 6.97
CA ALA A 96 -8.52 15.98 7.42
C ALA A 96 -8.40 14.86 6.39
N LEU A 97 -8.41 15.17 5.09
CA LEU A 97 -8.14 14.22 4.01
C LEU A 97 -6.66 13.81 3.94
N THR A 98 -5.74 14.64 4.45
CA THR A 98 -4.33 14.24 4.65
C THR A 98 -4.12 13.37 5.89
N SER A 99 -5.12 13.22 6.76
CA SER A 99 -5.10 12.25 7.85
C SER A 99 -5.66 10.91 7.35
N SER A 100 -4.97 9.80 7.61
CA SER A 100 -5.39 8.46 7.18
C SER A 100 -6.78 8.14 7.75
N VAL A 101 -7.86 8.33 6.98
CA VAL A 101 -9.23 7.96 7.38
C VAL A 101 -9.38 6.45 7.36
N PHE A 102 -9.98 5.88 8.40
CA PHE A 102 -10.31 4.45 8.38
C PHE A 102 -11.42 4.19 7.37
N LEU A 103 -11.11 3.49 6.29
CA LEU A 103 -12.09 3.08 5.28
C LEU A 103 -12.65 1.69 5.62
N SER A 104 -13.97 1.59 5.65
CA SER A 104 -14.68 0.34 5.93
C SER A 104 -15.48 -0.15 4.72
N GLU A 105 -14.91 -1.12 4.02
CA GLU A 105 -15.57 -1.74 2.87
C GLU A 105 -16.68 -2.72 3.26
N CYS A 106 -17.59 -2.95 2.31
CA CYS A 106 -18.54 -4.05 2.36
C CYS A 106 -17.80 -5.36 2.14
N HIS A 107 -18.10 -6.39 2.92
CA HIS A 107 -17.43 -7.70 2.86
C HIS A 107 -18.42 -8.79 2.41
N GLU A 108 -17.97 -10.04 2.37
CA GLU A 108 -18.78 -11.22 1.98
C GLU A 108 -20.05 -11.44 2.82
N GLY A 109 -20.11 -10.90 4.04
CA GLY A 109 -21.29 -10.99 4.90
C GLY A 109 -22.37 -9.95 4.59
N CYS A 110 -22.11 -9.05 3.64
CA CYS A 110 -23.08 -8.04 3.19
C CYS A 110 -23.99 -8.62 2.10
N SER A 111 -25.26 -8.19 2.07
CA SER A 111 -26.21 -8.57 1.02
C SER A 111 -26.05 -7.77 -0.28
N CYS A 112 -25.17 -6.76 -0.31
CA CYS A 112 -24.93 -5.95 -1.50
C CYS A 112 -24.13 -6.74 -2.55
N ALA A 113 -24.26 -6.32 -3.82
CA ALA A 113 -23.62 -7.00 -4.95
C ALA A 113 -22.08 -7.06 -4.83
N THR A 114 -21.46 -8.03 -5.52
CA THR A 114 -20.00 -8.11 -5.64
C THR A 114 -19.40 -6.87 -6.33
N THR A 115 -20.17 -6.22 -7.20
CA THR A 115 -19.85 -4.94 -7.86
C THR A 115 -20.18 -3.70 -7.01
N CYS A 116 -20.45 -3.87 -5.72
CA CYS A 116 -20.77 -2.77 -4.83
C CYS A 116 -19.63 -1.72 -4.85
N PRO A 117 -19.94 -0.41 -5.01
CA PRO A 117 -18.92 0.63 -5.05
C PRO A 117 -18.15 0.80 -3.73
N ASN A 118 -18.64 0.22 -2.62
CA ASN A 118 -17.92 0.17 -1.34
C ASN A 118 -17.07 -1.13 -1.20
N LYS A 119 -16.62 -1.72 -2.32
CA LYS A 119 -15.71 -2.87 -2.43
C LYS A 119 -14.52 -2.53 -3.35
N ALA A 120 -14.05 -1.28 -3.31
CA ALA A 120 -13.10 -0.75 -4.28
C ALA A 120 -11.77 -1.52 -4.29
N THR A 121 -11.20 -1.78 -3.11
CA THR A 121 -9.91 -2.49 -2.95
C THR A 121 -10.03 -4.00 -3.10
N GLN A 122 -11.25 -4.55 -3.00
CA GLN A 122 -11.54 -5.95 -3.32
C GLN A 122 -11.62 -6.21 -4.83
N CYS A 123 -11.63 -5.15 -5.66
CA CYS A 123 -11.67 -5.31 -7.10
C CYS A 123 -10.29 -5.68 -7.64
N PRO A 124 -10.22 -6.58 -8.64
CA PRO A 124 -8.95 -6.94 -9.28
C PRO A 124 -8.22 -5.74 -9.86
N LEU A 125 -6.91 -5.90 -10.09
CA LEU A 125 -6.04 -4.93 -10.74
C LEU A 125 -6.63 -4.49 -12.09
N LYS A 126 -6.81 -3.18 -12.30
CA LYS A 126 -7.41 -2.61 -13.53
C LYS A 126 -6.41 -2.00 -14.51
N PHE A 127 -5.18 -1.76 -14.07
CA PHE A 127 -4.16 -1.10 -14.88
C PHE A 127 -2.98 -2.02 -15.15
N LYS A 128 -2.32 -1.81 -16.28
CA LYS A 128 -1.02 -2.41 -16.57
C LYS A 128 0.06 -1.75 -15.73
N PHE A 129 0.80 -2.59 -15.03
CA PHE A 129 1.98 -2.19 -14.28
C PHE A 129 3.23 -2.85 -14.83
N TYR A 130 4.34 -2.15 -14.64
CA TYR A 130 5.66 -2.57 -15.08
C TYR A 130 6.66 -2.42 -13.95
N VAL A 131 7.56 -3.40 -13.85
CA VAL A 131 8.64 -3.42 -12.87
C VAL A 131 9.97 -3.26 -13.59
N GLY A 132 10.83 -2.34 -13.15
CA GLY A 132 12.11 -2.06 -13.80
C GLY A 132 13.23 -1.67 -12.83
N PRO A 133 14.50 -1.64 -13.25
CA PRO A 133 15.63 -1.26 -12.40
C PRO A 133 15.62 0.25 -12.07
N CYS A 134 15.95 0.60 -10.83
CA CYS A 134 15.91 1.95 -10.27
C CYS A 134 17.24 2.34 -9.59
N GLY A 135 18.36 2.14 -10.27
CA GLY A 135 19.69 2.41 -9.72
C GLY A 135 19.88 1.74 -8.35
N ASP A 136 20.37 2.50 -7.37
CA ASP A 136 20.64 2.02 -6.02
C ASP A 136 19.38 1.76 -5.17
N LYS A 137 18.18 2.12 -5.67
CA LYS A 137 16.90 1.79 -5.01
C LYS A 137 16.43 0.37 -5.32
N GLY A 138 17.13 -0.36 -6.20
CA GLY A 138 16.73 -1.70 -6.61
C GLY A 138 15.77 -1.66 -7.78
N MET A 139 14.51 -2.04 -7.57
CA MET A 139 13.47 -2.05 -8.62
C MET A 139 12.43 -0.97 -8.35
N PHE A 140 11.69 -0.54 -9.37
CA PHE A 140 10.57 0.40 -9.27
C PHE A 140 9.29 -0.21 -9.85
N LEU A 141 8.15 0.37 -9.48
CA LEU A 141 6.84 0.14 -10.08
C LEU A 141 6.37 1.38 -10.86
N GLN A 142 5.78 1.17 -12.02
CA GLN A 142 5.22 2.24 -12.88
C GLN A 142 3.97 1.74 -13.60
N SER A 143 3.11 2.66 -14.04
CA SER A 143 2.03 2.39 -14.98
C SER A 143 1.93 3.48 -16.07
N HIS A 144 1.57 3.06 -17.28
CA HIS A 144 1.27 3.95 -18.41
C HIS A 144 -0.23 4.28 -18.53
N GLU A 145 -1.09 3.67 -17.70
CA GLU A 145 -2.55 3.78 -17.81
C GLU A 145 -3.16 4.67 -16.71
N LEU A 146 -2.33 5.16 -15.78
CA LEU A 146 -2.74 6.11 -14.76
C LEU A 146 -3.03 7.48 -15.38
N THR A 147 -4.05 8.15 -14.88
CA THR A 147 -4.45 9.51 -15.23
C THR A 147 -4.98 10.21 -13.98
N GLU A 148 -5.04 11.54 -13.99
CA GLU A 148 -5.68 12.31 -12.90
C GLU A 148 -7.12 11.84 -12.60
N SER A 149 -7.83 11.34 -13.62
CA SER A 149 -9.21 10.89 -13.48
C SER A 149 -9.35 9.50 -12.81
N ASN A 150 -8.28 8.70 -12.75
CA ASN A 150 -8.35 7.29 -12.35
C ASN A 150 -7.34 6.88 -11.25
N MET A 151 -6.45 7.78 -10.83
CA MET A 151 -5.42 7.52 -9.80
C MET A 151 -5.98 7.24 -8.40
N ASN A 152 -7.23 7.65 -8.13
CA ASN A 152 -7.87 7.45 -6.82
C ASN A 152 -8.28 5.99 -6.55
N ASP A 153 -8.11 5.09 -7.52
CA ASP A 153 -8.64 3.73 -7.41
C ASP A 153 -7.70 2.72 -6.71
N TYR A 154 -6.39 2.96 -6.52
CA TYR A 154 -5.45 1.81 -6.34
C TYR A 154 -4.26 1.86 -5.36
N LEU A 155 -4.20 2.73 -4.34
CA LEU A 155 -3.15 2.53 -3.32
C LEU A 155 -3.62 2.87 -1.91
N PHE A 156 -3.82 1.83 -1.11
CA PHE A 156 -4.13 1.94 0.31
C PHE A 156 -2.93 1.46 1.12
N MET A 157 -2.54 2.29 2.09
CA MET A 157 -1.57 1.91 3.11
C MET A 157 -2.33 1.18 4.22
N VAL A 158 -1.87 -0.03 4.57
CA VAL A 158 -2.34 -0.72 5.77
C VAL A 158 -1.69 -0.05 6.97
N SER A 159 -2.44 0.82 7.65
CA SER A 159 -2.05 1.40 8.94
C SER A 159 -2.67 0.57 10.06
N VAL A 160 -1.84 -0.03 10.91
CA VAL A 160 -2.30 -0.59 12.18
C VAL A 160 -2.52 0.58 13.15
N LYS A 161 -3.64 0.60 13.88
CA LYS A 161 -3.89 1.64 14.89
C LYS A 161 -2.91 1.54 16.05
N ASP A 162 -2.68 2.69 16.65
CA ASP A 162 -1.74 3.02 17.73
C ASP A 162 -1.96 2.24 19.06
N ASP A 163 -1.78 0.92 19.05
CA ASP A 163 -1.49 0.16 20.28
C ASP A 163 -0.07 -0.44 20.19
N PRO A 164 0.91 0.13 20.91
CA PRO A 164 2.29 -0.36 20.88
C PRO A 164 2.49 -1.78 21.43
N SER A 165 1.45 -2.40 22.00
CA SER A 165 1.51 -3.76 22.53
C SER A 165 1.11 -4.87 21.54
N THR A 166 0.53 -4.53 20.38
CA THR A 166 -0.02 -5.51 19.40
C THR A 166 0.32 -5.17 17.94
N PHE A 167 1.59 -4.92 17.64
CA PHE A 167 1.99 -4.69 16.25
C PHE A 167 1.93 -5.98 15.41
N SER A 168 1.07 -5.98 14.40
CA SER A 168 1.19 -6.90 13.26
C SER A 168 1.89 -6.19 12.10
N TYR A 169 2.76 -6.89 11.39
CA TYR A 169 3.44 -6.38 10.20
C TYR A 169 3.13 -7.25 8.99
N ILE A 170 3.16 -6.64 7.81
CA ILE A 170 3.13 -7.35 6.54
C ILE A 170 4.58 -7.47 6.08
N ASP A 171 5.07 -8.70 5.96
CA ASP A 171 6.39 -8.98 5.39
C ASP A 171 6.25 -9.47 3.95
N ALA A 172 6.78 -8.69 3.00
CA ALA A 172 6.75 -8.98 1.58
C ALA A 172 8.08 -9.57 1.05
N PHE A 173 8.95 -10.06 1.94
CA PHE A 173 10.26 -10.60 1.59
C PHE A 173 10.13 -11.88 0.75
N GLU A 174 9.50 -12.93 1.29
CA GLU A 174 9.32 -14.22 0.61
C GLU A 174 8.02 -14.31 -0.21
N TYR A 175 6.94 -13.67 0.28
CA TYR A 175 5.62 -13.70 -0.33
C TYR A 175 5.08 -12.28 -0.46
N GLY A 176 4.70 -11.86 -1.66
CA GLY A 176 4.12 -10.54 -1.86
C GLY A 176 3.57 -10.34 -3.26
N ASN A 177 2.84 -9.25 -3.47
CA ASN A 177 2.38 -8.83 -4.81
C ASN A 177 3.27 -7.69 -5.35
N LEU A 178 2.80 -7.00 -6.38
CA LEU A 178 3.46 -5.85 -6.99
C LEU A 178 3.81 -4.71 -6.01
N SER A 179 3.10 -4.57 -4.87
CA SER A 179 3.33 -3.48 -3.90
C SER A 179 4.74 -3.50 -3.30
N ARG A 180 5.41 -4.66 -3.28
CA ARG A 180 6.80 -4.79 -2.80
C ARG A 180 7.82 -3.97 -3.61
N PHE A 181 7.45 -3.55 -4.82
CA PHE A 181 8.29 -2.75 -5.72
C PHE A 181 8.00 -1.25 -5.64
N VAL A 182 7.07 -0.82 -4.78
CA VAL A 182 6.76 0.60 -4.57
C VAL A 182 7.79 1.19 -3.63
N ASN A 183 8.60 2.12 -4.14
CA ASN A 183 9.67 2.75 -3.38
C ASN A 183 9.17 3.90 -2.49
N HIS A 184 10.05 4.34 -1.59
CA HIS A 184 9.81 5.54 -0.81
C HIS A 184 10.08 6.84 -1.58
N SER A 185 9.21 7.84 -1.40
CA SER A 185 9.50 9.24 -1.63
C SER A 185 8.96 10.11 -0.50
N CYS A 186 9.72 11.14 -0.10
CA CYS A 186 9.22 12.17 0.83
C CYS A 186 8.15 13.06 0.20
N VAL A 187 8.03 13.03 -1.14
CA VAL A 187 6.95 13.64 -1.91
C VAL A 187 6.36 12.50 -2.76
N PRO A 188 5.49 11.66 -2.17
CA PRO A 188 4.95 10.47 -2.83
C PRO A 188 4.05 10.82 -4.00
N ASN A 189 3.87 9.88 -4.92
CA ASN A 189 3.07 10.09 -6.12
C ASN A 189 2.47 8.78 -6.65
N CYS A 190 1.50 8.92 -7.55
CA CYS A 190 0.92 7.85 -8.35
C CYS A 190 0.64 8.37 -9.77
N PHE A 191 1.68 8.86 -10.45
CA PHE A 191 1.55 9.51 -11.76
C PHE A 191 1.83 8.58 -12.93
N GLN A 192 1.23 8.90 -14.07
CA GLN A 192 1.50 8.24 -15.34
C GLN A 192 2.97 8.39 -15.71
N ASP A 193 3.57 7.32 -16.22
CA ASP A 193 4.94 7.33 -16.77
C ASP A 193 6.02 7.78 -15.75
N GLU A 194 5.69 7.77 -14.46
CA GLU A 194 6.61 8.02 -13.37
C GLU A 194 6.72 6.80 -12.44
N GLU A 195 7.79 6.76 -11.65
CA GLU A 195 7.92 5.82 -10.56
C GLU A 195 6.86 6.12 -9.49
N ILE A 196 6.02 5.12 -9.22
CA ILE A 196 5.03 5.16 -8.15
C ILE A 196 5.74 5.04 -6.81
N THR A 197 5.44 5.97 -5.90
CA THR A 197 6.12 6.05 -4.60
C THR A 197 5.17 6.36 -3.46
N ILE A 198 5.49 5.87 -2.28
CA ILE A 198 4.76 6.16 -1.04
C ILE A 198 5.68 6.76 0.03
N ASP A 199 5.09 7.36 1.06
CA ASP A 199 5.85 7.70 2.26
C ASP A 199 5.88 6.49 3.20
N TYR A 200 7.08 5.98 3.54
CA TYR A 200 7.23 4.81 4.41
C TYR A 200 7.05 5.16 5.90
N SER A 201 6.77 6.42 6.23
CA SER A 201 6.63 6.98 7.58
C SER A 201 7.94 7.02 8.39
N ASP A 202 7.95 7.85 9.42
CA ASP A 202 9.10 7.99 10.33
C ASP A 202 9.41 6.70 11.10
N SER A 203 8.42 5.84 11.33
CA SER A 203 8.62 4.55 12.00
C SER A 203 9.54 3.65 11.19
N TYR A 204 9.31 3.50 9.88
CA TYR A 204 10.20 2.72 9.01
C TYR A 204 11.63 3.26 9.07
N TRP A 205 11.77 4.57 8.88
CA TRP A 205 13.07 5.21 8.84
C TRP A 205 13.76 5.02 10.19
N THR A 206 13.11 5.27 11.32
CA THR A 206 13.67 5.07 12.67
C THR A 206 14.36 3.70 12.84
N TYR A 207 13.73 2.61 12.41
CA TYR A 207 14.29 1.26 12.54
C TYR A 207 15.26 0.84 11.42
N LYS A 208 15.22 1.49 10.27
CA LYS A 208 16.09 1.21 9.11
C LYS A 208 17.30 2.12 9.12
N THR A 209 18.19 1.90 10.09
CA THR A 209 19.39 2.72 10.32
C THR A 209 20.50 2.48 9.29
N ASP A 210 20.47 1.36 8.59
CA ASP A 210 21.46 0.94 7.59
C ASP A 210 21.17 1.46 6.17
N MET A 211 20.12 2.25 5.99
CA MET A 211 19.70 2.75 4.67
C MET A 211 19.63 4.28 4.61
N LYS A 212 20.01 4.81 3.44
CA LYS A 212 19.83 6.22 3.08
C LYS A 212 18.58 6.39 2.21
N CYS A 213 17.85 7.49 2.42
CA CYS A 213 16.79 7.87 1.50
C CYS A 213 17.35 8.41 0.19
N LEU A 214 16.90 7.82 -0.93
CA LEU A 214 17.33 8.14 -2.29
C LEU A 214 16.20 8.77 -3.13
N CYS A 215 15.22 9.43 -2.49
CA CYS A 215 14.09 10.04 -3.21
C CYS A 215 14.46 11.28 -4.03
N ASN A 216 15.63 11.89 -3.77
CA ASN A 216 16.16 13.07 -4.45
C ASN A 216 15.26 14.32 -4.45
N LYS A 217 14.19 14.34 -3.64
CA LYS A 217 13.33 15.51 -3.48
C LYS A 217 14.07 16.59 -2.69
N THR A 218 13.84 17.86 -3.06
CA THR A 218 14.37 19.04 -2.36
C THR A 218 13.94 19.06 -0.89
N GLU A 219 12.72 18.63 -0.63
CA GLU A 219 12.07 18.55 0.68
C GLU A 219 12.31 17.19 1.39
N CYS A 220 13.35 16.45 0.99
CA CYS A 220 13.65 15.14 1.59
C CYS A 220 13.93 15.25 3.10
N ARG A 221 13.08 14.59 3.91
CA ARG A 221 13.15 14.58 5.38
C ARG A 221 14.36 13.81 5.92
N TYR A 222 14.93 12.91 5.12
CA TYR A 222 15.96 11.97 5.56
C TYR A 222 17.33 12.18 4.88
N LYS A 223 17.55 13.33 4.23
CA LYS A 223 18.75 13.62 3.42
C LYS A 223 20.06 13.58 4.23
N SER A 224 20.01 14.05 5.47
CA SER A 224 21.19 14.22 6.36
C SER A 224 21.28 13.16 7.46
N ARG A 225 20.53 12.07 7.33
CA ARG A 225 20.48 11.04 8.37
C ARG A 225 21.79 10.24 8.42
N ALA A 226 22.30 10.00 9.62
CA ALA A 226 23.45 9.12 9.84
C ALA A 226 23.09 7.66 9.53
N ILE A 227 23.99 6.95 8.86
CA ILE A 227 23.85 5.52 8.55
C ILE A 227 24.62 4.74 9.60
N GLU A 228 23.95 3.84 10.30
CA GLU A 228 24.59 2.91 11.22
C GLU A 228 24.56 1.51 10.61
N PRO A 229 25.71 0.80 10.55
CA PRO A 229 25.73 -0.57 10.06
C PRO A 229 24.76 -1.44 10.85
N ARG A 230 24.01 -2.29 10.15
CA ARG A 230 23.12 -3.25 10.78
C ARG A 230 23.95 -4.11 11.73
N GLN A 231 23.74 -3.98 13.04
CA GLN A 231 24.26 -4.98 13.97
C GLN A 231 23.67 -6.32 13.53
N LEU A 232 24.53 -7.27 13.16
CA LEU A 232 24.12 -8.62 12.81
C LEU A 232 23.18 -9.10 13.91
N ARG A 233 21.89 -9.32 13.59
CA ARG A 233 21.02 -10.11 14.46
C ARG A 233 21.66 -11.49 14.50
N ILE A 234 22.43 -11.76 15.56
CA ILE A 234 22.80 -13.13 15.94
C ILE A 234 21.50 -13.92 15.96
N GLU A 235 21.49 -15.04 15.24
CA GLU A 235 20.38 -15.94 15.03
C GLU A 235 19.50 -16.12 16.28
N ILE A 236 18.33 -15.50 16.28
CA ILE A 236 17.18 -15.96 17.07
C ILE A 236 16.13 -16.46 16.07
N SER A 237 16.49 -17.49 15.30
CA SER A 237 15.51 -18.30 14.55
C SER A 237 15.78 -19.82 14.63
N ARG A 238 16.56 -20.24 15.63
CA ARG A 238 16.65 -21.65 16.05
C ARG A 238 16.39 -21.75 17.55
N LYS A 239 15.14 -21.46 17.95
CA LYS A 239 14.45 -21.96 19.15
C LYS A 239 13.19 -21.14 19.36
N GLN A 240 12.08 -21.61 18.80
CA GLN A 240 10.85 -21.92 19.53
C GLN A 240 9.99 -22.79 18.62
#